data_AF-A0A257Y6Q9-F1
#
_entry.id   AF-A0A257Y6Q9-F1
#
_cell.length_a   1.000
_cell.length_b   1.000
_cell.length_c   1.000
_cell.angle_alpha   90.00
_cell.angle_beta   90.00
_cell.angle_gamma   90.00
#
_symmetry.space_group_name_H-M   'P 1'
#
loop_
_entity.id
_entity.type
_entity.pdbx_description
1 polymer ?
#
loop_
_entity_poly.entity_id
_entity_poly.type
_entity_poly.pdbx_seq_one_letter_code
_entity_poly.pdbx_strand_id
1 'polypeptide(L)'
;MNFTTAIRTCLSKYATFSGRATRSEFWWFYLFIILIDLATAAIDSALDLDGVILDVDGFVSGLVHLALFLPSLAAGTRRLHDIGR
;
A
#
# COMPACT_ATOMS: atom_id res chain seq x y z
N MET A 1 -8.59 6.19 14.74
CA MET A 1 -7.36 6.64 14.03
C MET A 1 -7.74 7.52 12.86
N ASN A 2 -6.91 8.51 12.54
CA ASN A 2 -7.05 9.37 11.36
C ASN A 2 -6.24 8.79 10.20
N PHE A 3 -6.57 9.19 8.97
CA PHE A 3 -5.96 8.70 7.73
C PHE A 3 -4.42 8.81 7.74
N THR A 4 -3.88 10.00 7.96
CA THR A 4 -2.42 10.23 8.00
C THR A 4 -1.72 9.42 9.10
N THR A 5 -2.37 9.29 10.26
CA THR A 5 -1.84 8.50 11.38
C THR A 5 -1.79 7.02 11.02
N ALA A 6 -2.78 6.50 10.30
CA ALA A 6 -2.81 5.11 9.86
C ALA A 6 -1.68 4.79 8.87
N ILE A 7 -1.47 5.66 7.87
CA ILE A 7 -0.37 5.52 6.90
C ILE A 7 0.97 5.51 7.64
N ARG A 8 1.22 6.52 8.48
CA ARG A 8 2.47 6.61 9.23
C ARG A 8 2.68 5.39 10.11
N THR A 9 1.64 4.87 10.75
CA THR A 9 1.72 3.69 11.62
C THR A 9 2.05 2.43 10.82
N CYS A 10 1.37 2.19 9.69
CA CYS A 10 1.63 1.02 8.85
C CYS A 10 3.01 1.06 8.20
N LEU A 11 3.44 2.23 7.72
CA LEU A 11 4.78 2.40 7.15
C LEU A 11 5.88 2.34 8.22
N SER A 12 5.63 2.80 9.45
CA SER A 12 6.58 2.62 10.56
C SER A 12 6.67 1.16 11.00
N LYS A 13 5.57 0.40 10.88
CA LYS A 13 5.47 -1.04 11.17
C LYS A 13 5.58 -1.87 9.89
N TYR A 14 6.52 -1.48 9.01
CA TYR A 14 6.63 -1.96 7.64
C TYR A 14 6.63 -3.48 7.49
N ALA A 15 7.40 -4.18 8.32
CA ALA A 15 7.47 -5.65 8.36
C ALA A 15 7.22 -6.19 9.78
N THR A 16 6.42 -5.47 10.58
CA THR A 16 6.07 -5.89 11.93
C THR A 16 4.77 -6.69 11.89
N PHE A 17 4.88 -8.02 11.94
CA PHE A 17 3.75 -8.96 11.94
C PHE A 17 3.13 -9.17 13.34
N SER A 18 3.77 -8.67 14.39
CA SER A 18 3.31 -8.81 15.77
C SER A 18 2.49 -7.62 16.24
N GLY A 19 1.64 -7.86 17.24
CA GLY A 19 0.77 -6.85 17.83
C GLY A 19 -0.60 -6.73 17.16
N ARG A 20 -1.30 -5.66 17.49
CA ARG A 20 -2.71 -5.45 17.13
C ARG A 20 -2.86 -4.27 16.18
N ALA A 21 -3.60 -4.47 15.09
CA ALA A 21 -4.05 -3.39 14.21
C ALA A 21 -5.54 -3.09 14.48
N THR A 22 -5.85 -1.81 14.76
CA THR A 22 -7.25 -1.41 14.95
C THR A 22 -8.03 -1.53 13.63
N ARG A 23 -9.35 -1.69 13.67
CA ARG A 23 -10.18 -1.71 12.44
C ARG A 23 -9.94 -0.46 11.59
N SER A 24 -9.87 0.71 12.22
CA SER A 24 -9.58 1.96 11.53
C SER A 24 -8.17 2.02 10.93
N GLU A 25 -7.16 1.42 11.56
CA GLU A 25 -5.79 1.34 10.99
C GLU A 25 -5.79 0.59 9.67
N PHE A 26 -6.42 -0.59 9.66
CA PHE A 26 -6.48 -1.45 8.49
C PHE A 26 -7.24 -0.78 7.34
N TRP A 27 -8.44 -0.25 7.59
CA TRP A 27 -9.27 0.32 6.54
C TRP A 27 -8.70 1.63 5.96
N TRP A 28 -8.09 2.47 6.79
CA TRP A 28 -7.42 3.68 6.27
C TRP A 28 -6.18 3.35 5.45
N PHE A 29 -5.40 2.34 5.87
CA PHE A 29 -4.25 1.90 5.09
C PHE A 29 -4.67 1.22 3.77
N TYR A 30 -5.75 0.46 3.78
CA TYR A 30 -6.33 -0.13 2.58
C TYR A 30 -6.83 0.95 1.60
N LEU A 31 -7.51 1.98 2.11
CA LEU A 31 -7.89 3.14 1.28
C LEU A 31 -6.66 3.84 0.68
N PHE A 32 -5.59 4.00 1.46
CA PHE A 32 -4.33 4.55 0.96
C PHE A 32 -3.75 3.73 -0.21
N ILE A 33 -3.76 2.39 -0.12
CA ILE A 33 -3.31 1.51 -1.20
C ILE A 33 -4.17 1.75 -2.46
N ILE A 34 -5.50 1.78 -2.34
CA ILE A 34 -6.39 2.05 -3.49
C ILE A 34 -6.08 3.41 -4.15
N LEU A 35 -5.83 4.45 -3.36
CA LEU A 35 -5.51 5.78 -3.88
C LEU A 35 -4.16 5.80 -4.59
N ILE A 36 -3.19 5.05 -4.07
CA ILE A 36 -1.88 4.89 -4.70
C ILE A 36 -2.03 4.12 -6.02
N ASP A 37 -2.80 3.04 -6.06
CA ASP A 37 -3.03 2.27 -7.29
C ASP A 37 -3.66 3.14 -8.39
N LEU A 38 -4.67 3.96 -8.02
CA LEU A 38 -5.28 4.91 -8.95
C LEU A 38 -4.29 5.98 -9.43
N ALA A 39 -3.47 6.52 -8.53
CA ALA A 39 -2.45 7.50 -8.89
C ALA A 39 -1.39 6.90 -9.82
N THR A 40 -0.97 5.67 -9.55
CA THR A 40 0.07 5.01 -10.34
C THR A 40 -0.45 4.60 -11.72
N ALA A 41 -1.71 4.15 -11.81
CA ALA A 41 -2.36 3.91 -13.10
C ALA A 41 -2.50 5.18 -13.95
N ALA A 42 -2.82 6.32 -13.32
CA ALA A 42 -2.85 7.61 -14.02
C ALA A 42 -1.45 8.03 -14.51
N ILE A 43 -0.41 7.83 -13.69
CA ILE A 43 0.98 8.10 -14.06
C ILE A 43 1.44 7.21 -15.22
N ASP A 44 1.19 5.90 -15.14
CA ASP A 44 1.54 4.95 -16.20
C ASP A 44 0.87 5.36 -17.52
N SER A 45 -0.43 5.72 -17.50
CA SER A 45 -1.15 6.21 -18.68
C SER A 45 -0.64 7.56 -19.21
N ALA A 46 -0.11 8.43 -18.34
CA ALA A 46 0.45 9.72 -18.73
C ALA A 46 1.85 9.59 -19.32
N LEU A 47 2.64 8.62 -18.85
CA LEU A 47 3.97 8.31 -19.35
C LEU A 47 3.93 7.59 -20.71
N ASP A 48 2.88 6.80 -20.96
CA ASP A 48 2.64 6.12 -22.24
C ASP A 48 2.33 7.11 -23.40
N LEU A 49 1.81 8.31 -23.08
CA LEU A 49 1.41 9.31 -24.08
C LEU A 49 2.58 9.98 -24.83
N ASP A 50 3.83 9.87 -24.35
CA ASP A 50 4.99 10.56 -24.96
C ASP A 50 5.87 9.65 -25.83
N GLY A 51 5.58 8.34 -25.94
CA GLY A 51 6.21 7.42 -26.91
C GLY A 51 7.74 7.32 -26.87
N VAL A 52 8.38 7.86 -25.83
CA VAL A 52 9.82 8.12 -25.79
C VAL A 52 10.41 7.44 -24.54
N ILE A 53 11.11 6.33 -24.83
CA ILE A 53 12.37 5.78 -24.29
C ILE A 53 12.33 4.42 -23.59
N LEU A 54 11.29 4.00 -22.86
CA LEU A 54 11.40 2.72 -22.14
C LEU A 54 10.09 1.91 -22.21
N ASP A 55 10.18 0.70 -22.77
CA ASP A 55 9.15 -0.35 -22.78
C ASP A 55 8.98 -0.93 -21.37
N VAL A 56 8.51 -0.09 -20.45
CA VAL A 56 8.34 -0.37 -19.00
C VAL A 56 6.90 -0.06 -18.61
N ASP A 57 5.98 -0.53 -19.45
CA ASP A 57 4.56 -0.48 -19.16
C ASP A 57 4.32 -1.18 -17.80
N GLY A 58 3.83 -0.42 -16.82
CA GLY A 58 3.61 -0.88 -15.45
C GLY A 58 4.84 -1.06 -14.55
N PHE A 59 6.01 -0.52 -14.90
CA PHE A 59 7.19 -0.60 -14.02
C PHE A 59 7.03 0.19 -12.71
N VAL A 60 6.43 1.39 -12.79
CA VAL A 60 6.21 2.24 -11.61
C VAL A 60 5.19 1.57 -10.69
N SER A 61 4.06 1.10 -11.24
CA SER A 61 3.06 0.33 -10.48
C SER A 61 3.64 -0.96 -9.90
N GLY A 62 4.52 -1.67 -10.63
CA GLY A 62 5.23 -2.84 -10.14
C GLY A 62 6.10 -2.54 -8.91
N LEU A 63 6.91 -1.47 -8.94
CA LEU A 63 7.75 -1.06 -7.81
C LEU A 63 6.93 -0.65 -6.60
N VAL A 64 5.84 0.09 -6.82
CA VAL A 64 4.94 0.54 -5.77
C VAL A 64 4.26 -0.64 -5.09
N HIS A 65 3.74 -1.60 -5.86
CA HIS A 65 3.15 -2.83 -5.31
C HIS A 65 4.18 -3.63 -4.51
N LEU A 66 5.41 -3.76 -5.00
CA LEU A 66 6.46 -4.48 -4.28
C LEU A 66 6.80 -3.77 -2.95
N ALA A 67 6.86 -2.44 -2.95
CA ALA A 67 7.09 -1.65 -1.75
C ALA A 67 5.92 -1.70 -0.75
N LEU A 68 4.67 -1.84 -1.21
CA LEU A 68 3.49 -1.91 -0.35
C LEU A 68 3.08 -3.34 0.02
N PHE A 69 3.69 -4.35 -0.60
CA PHE A 69 3.39 -5.75 -0.37
C PHE A 69 3.65 -6.18 1.08
N LEU A 70 4.83 -5.87 1.62
CA LEU A 70 5.18 -6.20 3.00
C LEU A 70 4.29 -5.50 4.05
N PRO A 71 4.07 -4.17 4.00
CA PRO A 71 3.23 -3.50 4.98
C PRO A 71 1.75 -3.88 4.87
N SER A 72 1.24 -4.22 3.67
CA SER A 72 -0.13 -4.74 3.53
C SER A 72 -0.29 -6.11 4.18
N LEU A 73 0.69 -7.01 4.01
CA LEU A 73 0.71 -8.30 4.69
C LEU A 73 0.87 -8.14 6.21
N ALA A 74 1.74 -7.24 6.66
CA ALA A 74 1.95 -6.94 8.09
C ALA A 74 0.70 -6.33 8.74
N ALA A 75 -0.04 -5.48 8.04
CA ALA A 75 -1.31 -4.95 8.54
C ALA A 75 -2.40 -6.02 8.60
N GLY A 76 -2.47 -6.89 7.59
CA GLY A 76 -3.43 -8.01 7.51
C GLY A 76 -3.21 -9.04 8.63
N THR A 77 -1.96 -9.48 8.83
CA THR A 77 -1.60 -10.43 9.91
C THR A 77 -1.93 -9.88 11.31
N ARG A 78 -1.58 -8.61 11.61
CA ARG A 78 -1.94 -7.96 12.88
C ARG A 78 -3.45 -7.82 13.09
N ARG A 79 -4.24 -7.80 12.01
CA ARG A 79 -5.70 -7.81 12.07
C ARG A 79 -6.26 -9.22 12.27
N LEU A 80 -5.63 -10.24 11.68
CA LEU A 80 -6.01 -11.65 11.86
C LEU A 80 -5.72 -12.15 13.28
N HIS A 81 -4.55 -11.80 13.83
CA HIS A 81 -4.20 -12.05 15.24
C HIS A 81 -5.24 -11.50 16.21
N ASP A 82 -5.96 -10.45 15.81
CA ASP A 82 -7.03 -9.84 16.59
C ASP A 82 -8.26 -10.74 16.79
N ILE A 83 -8.39 -11.79 15.97
CA ILE A 83 -9.48 -12.77 15.97
C ILE A 83 -9.03 -14.08 16.68
N GLY A 84 -7.81 -14.10 17.24
CA GLY A 84 -7.28 -15.25 17.98
C GLY A 84 -6.67 -16.35 17.10
N ARG A 85 -6.24 -16.02 15.88
CA ARG A 85 -5.50 -16.88 14.95
C ARG A 85 -4.37 -16.09 14.32
#